data_AF-A0A352S5V6-F1
#
_entry.id   AF-A0A352S5V6-F1
#
_cell.length_a   1.000
_cell.length_b   1.000
_cell.length_c   1.000
_cell.angle_alpha   90.00
_cell.angle_beta   90.00
_cell.angle_gamma   90.00
#
_symmetry.space_group_name_H-M   'P 1'
#
loop_
_entity.id
_entity.type
_entity.pdbx_description
1 polymer ?
#
loop_
_entity_poly.entity_id
_entity_poly.type
_entity_poly.pdbx_seq_one_letter_code
_entity_poly.pdbx_strand_id
1 'polypeptide(L)'
;LAECSIWARFIFPGLWMMADREGRLEYRPKKIKGELLRFDSQDAEPLLQELEARGFILVYEASGKKYIQILQFSKHQNPHHREAESVIPSPQSLGLDPVTNSDKPGALNSLEACEAPDKPEESPGQSQGSPPVEGGASRADSGFRIPDSGFSDSPIGGSGASDGDGERITPSPGAAVSSK
;
A
#
# COMPACT_ATOMS: atom_id res chain seq x y z
N LEU A 1 -13.58 -6.93 -0.40
CA LEU A 1 -13.39 -5.54 -0.85
C LEU A 1 -14.54 -5.08 -1.73
N ALA A 2 -15.12 -5.96 -2.56
CA ALA A 2 -16.23 -5.65 -3.49
C ALA A 2 -17.47 -5.01 -2.83
N GLU A 3 -17.79 -5.40 -1.59
CA GLU A 3 -18.94 -4.85 -0.88
C GLU A 3 -18.69 -3.45 -0.28
N CYS A 4 -17.45 -2.95 -0.27
CA CYS A 4 -17.17 -1.61 0.24
C CYS A 4 -17.62 -0.51 -0.73
N SER A 5 -17.86 0.69 -0.19
CA SER A 5 -18.01 1.91 -0.98
C SER A 5 -16.86 2.07 -1.97
N ILE A 6 -17.13 2.73 -3.09
CA ILE A 6 -16.11 2.94 -4.13
C ILE A 6 -14.87 3.67 -3.58
N TRP A 7 -15.08 4.58 -2.63
CA TRP A 7 -14.03 5.35 -1.99
C TRP A 7 -13.19 4.51 -1.02
N ALA A 8 -13.80 3.64 -0.22
CA ALA A 8 -13.06 2.69 0.61
C ALA A 8 -12.22 1.72 -0.24
N ARG A 9 -12.78 1.26 -1.37
CA ARG A 9 -12.04 0.45 -2.36
C ARG A 9 -10.87 1.22 -2.97
N PHE A 10 -11.05 2.51 -3.24
CA PHE A 10 -10.04 3.38 -3.84
C PHE A 10 -8.87 3.63 -2.88
N ILE A 11 -9.12 3.95 -1.61
CA ILE A 11 -8.04 4.26 -0.67
C ILE A 11 -7.24 3.03 -0.24
N PHE A 12 -7.83 1.82 -0.30
CA PHE A 12 -7.22 0.63 0.28
C PHE A 12 -5.85 0.27 -0.34
N PRO A 13 -5.66 0.26 -1.68
CA PRO A 13 -4.32 0.15 -2.28
C PRO A 13 -3.38 1.29 -1.88
N GLY A 14 -3.89 2.50 -1.69
CA GLY A 14 -3.11 3.63 -1.20
C GLY A 14 -2.54 3.39 0.20
N LEU A 15 -3.29 2.72 1.08
CA LEU A 15 -2.80 2.33 2.41
C LEU A 15 -1.61 1.36 2.32
N TRP A 16 -1.55 0.48 1.31
CA TRP A 16 -0.43 -0.44 1.13
C TRP A 16 0.86 0.31 0.81
N MET A 17 0.76 1.37 0.00
CA MET A 17 1.90 2.22 -0.36
C MET A 17 2.38 3.09 0.80
N MET A 18 1.52 3.34 1.79
CA MET A 18 1.84 4.13 2.98
C MET A 18 2.33 3.26 4.15
N ALA A 19 2.10 1.95 4.08
CA ALA A 19 2.49 1.01 5.11
C ALA A 19 3.99 0.69 5.04
N ASP A 20 4.55 0.29 6.19
CA ASP A 20 5.87 -0.31 6.24
C ASP A 20 5.87 -1.75 5.71
N ARG A 21 7.05 -2.38 5.70
CA ARG A 21 7.22 -3.77 5.24
C ARG A 21 6.41 -4.82 5.99
N GLU A 22 5.83 -4.50 7.15
CA GLU A 22 4.96 -5.41 7.90
C GLU A 22 3.47 -5.05 7.74
N GLY A 23 3.14 -4.14 6.81
CA GLY A 23 1.78 -3.71 6.56
C GLY A 23 1.22 -2.77 7.62
N ARG A 24 2.08 -2.06 8.35
CA ARG A 24 1.69 -1.17 9.45
C ARG A 24 1.89 0.30 9.10
N LEU A 25 1.00 1.16 9.59
CA LEU A 25 1.10 2.61 9.46
C LEU A 25 0.44 3.33 10.65
N GLU A 26 0.80 4.60 10.87
CA GLU A 26 0.16 5.43 11.89
C GLU A 26 -1.28 5.81 11.52
N TYR A 27 -2.20 5.74 12.48
CA TYR A 27 -3.58 6.20 12.30
C TYR A 27 -3.64 7.72 12.35
N ARG A 28 -3.44 8.36 11.19
CA ARG A 28 -3.57 9.82 11.03
C ARG A 28 -4.53 10.14 9.88
N PRO A 29 -5.87 10.13 10.10
CA PRO A 29 -6.85 10.32 9.03
C PRO A 29 -6.65 11.61 8.23
N LYS A 30 -6.28 12.72 8.89
CA LYS A 30 -5.96 13.98 8.20
C LYS A 30 -4.77 13.86 7.24
N LYS A 31 -3.71 13.13 7.64
CA LYS A 31 -2.55 12.86 6.79
C LYS A 31 -2.95 11.96 5.63
N ILE A 32 -3.66 10.87 5.91
CA ILE A 32 -4.15 9.92 4.89
C ILE A 32 -5.03 10.64 3.86
N LYS A 33 -5.94 11.53 4.30
CA LYS A 33 -6.72 12.39 3.40
C LYS A 33 -5.83 13.28 2.53
N GLY A 34 -4.83 13.94 3.11
CA GLY A 34 -3.92 14.83 2.38
C GLY A 34 -3.03 14.13 1.33
N GLU A 35 -2.74 12.84 1.52
CA GLU A 35 -1.97 12.01 0.59
C GLU A 35 -2.85 11.36 -0.48
N LEU A 36 -4.00 10.77 -0.09
CA LEU A 36 -4.81 9.93 -0.97
C LEU A 36 -6.04 10.64 -1.57
N LEU A 37 -6.56 11.68 -0.90
CA LEU A 37 -7.84 12.33 -1.21
C LEU A 37 -7.72 13.87 -1.22
N ARG A 38 -6.55 14.39 -1.62
CA ARG A 38 -6.19 15.82 -1.47
C ARG A 38 -7.22 16.78 -2.06
N PHE A 39 -7.85 16.39 -3.16
CA PHE A 39 -8.77 17.23 -3.92
C PHE A 39 -10.21 16.69 -3.90
N ASP A 40 -10.44 15.60 -3.15
CA ASP A 40 -11.74 14.95 -3.06
C ASP A 40 -12.51 15.45 -1.84
N SER A 41 -13.83 15.42 -1.94
CA SER A 41 -14.74 15.83 -0.85
C SER A 41 -14.80 14.82 0.29
N GLN A 42 -14.31 13.60 0.07
CA GLN A 42 -14.42 12.50 1.03
C GLN A 42 -13.44 12.65 2.20
N ASP A 43 -13.86 12.21 3.37
CA ASP A 43 -13.01 12.11 4.55
C ASP A 43 -12.42 10.71 4.67
N ALA A 44 -11.15 10.62 5.11
CA ALA A 44 -10.49 9.31 5.27
C ALA A 44 -11.05 8.52 6.46
N GLU A 45 -11.47 9.18 7.55
CA GLU A 45 -11.88 8.51 8.79
C GLU A 45 -13.08 7.56 8.60
N PRO A 46 -14.20 7.96 7.97
CA PRO A 46 -15.31 7.04 7.69
C PRO A 46 -14.92 5.87 6.79
N LEU A 47 -14.03 6.11 5.81
CA LEU A 47 -13.57 5.07 4.90
C LEU A 47 -12.68 4.04 5.60
N LEU A 48 -11.83 4.48 6.54
CA LEU A 48 -11.03 3.60 7.38
C LEU A 48 -11.92 2.76 8.30
N GLN A 49 -12.94 3.36 8.93
CA GLN A 49 -13.92 2.63 9.74
C GLN A 49 -14.67 1.57 8.92
N GLU A 50 -15.03 1.88 7.68
CA GLU A 50 -15.64 0.90 6.77
C GLU A 50 -14.70 -0.28 6.48
N LEU A 51 -13.44 0.00 6.18
CA LEU A 51 -12.43 -1.03 5.92
C LEU A 51 -12.17 -1.90 7.16
N GLU A 52 -12.16 -1.30 8.34
CA GLU A 52 -12.02 -2.01 9.62
C GLU A 52 -13.23 -2.91 9.88
N ALA A 53 -14.45 -2.38 9.74
CA ALA A 53 -15.68 -3.14 9.95
C ALA A 53 -15.79 -4.36 9.03
N ARG A 54 -15.20 -4.29 7.82
CA ARG A 54 -15.14 -5.43 6.89
C ARG A 54 -13.90 -6.32 7.03
N GLY A 55 -13.04 -6.05 8.01
CA GLY A 55 -11.85 -6.87 8.29
C GLY A 55 -10.73 -6.76 7.25
N PHE A 56 -10.59 -5.62 6.56
CA PHE A 56 -9.42 -5.36 5.71
C PHE A 56 -8.24 -4.81 6.51
N ILE A 57 -8.56 -4.03 7.53
CA ILE A 57 -7.58 -3.41 8.43
C ILE A 57 -7.99 -3.62 9.90
N LEU A 58 -7.04 -3.47 10.80
CA LEU A 58 -7.25 -3.42 12.24
C LEU A 58 -6.68 -2.10 12.76
N VAL A 59 -7.49 -1.29 13.44
CA VAL A 59 -7.01 -0.12 14.17
C VAL A 59 -6.71 -0.54 15.60
N TYR A 60 -5.50 -0.23 16.08
CA TYR A 60 -5.05 -0.58 17.43
C TYR A 60 -4.27 0.56 18.06
N GLU A 61 -4.09 0.52 19.37
CA GLU A 61 -3.33 1.51 20.12
C GLU A 61 -2.10 0.86 20.76
N ALA A 62 -0.94 1.50 20.61
CA ALA A 62 0.31 1.08 21.23
C ALA A 62 1.03 2.32 21.76
N SER A 63 1.48 2.28 23.01
CA SER A 63 2.25 3.37 23.62
C SER A 63 1.57 4.76 23.49
N GLY A 64 0.25 4.82 23.62
CA GLY A 64 -0.55 6.05 23.52
C GLY A 64 -0.74 6.61 22.11
N LYS A 65 -0.41 5.83 21.07
CA LYS A 65 -0.60 6.20 19.66
C LYS A 65 -1.44 5.16 18.94
N LYS A 66 -2.32 5.62 18.04
CA LYS A 66 -3.13 4.74 17.20
C LYS A 66 -2.41 4.38 15.91
N TYR A 67 -2.56 3.13 15.50
CA TYR A 67 -1.95 2.53 14.33
C TYR A 67 -2.97 1.72 13.55
N ILE A 68 -2.62 1.39 12.31
CA ILE A 68 -3.37 0.52 11.42
C ILE A 68 -2.49 -0.66 11.06
N GLN A 69 -3.04 -1.88 11.13
CA GLN A 69 -2.47 -3.09 10.55
C GLN A 69 -3.32 -3.50 9.34
N ILE A 70 -2.69 -3.69 8.18
CA ILE A 70 -3.34 -4.30 7.02
C ILE A 70 -3.27 -5.82 7.21
N LEU A 71 -4.43 -6.48 7.34
CA LEU A 71 -4.49 -7.85 7.86
C LEU A 71 -3.92 -8.92 6.92
N GLN A 72 -4.06 -8.71 5.61
CA GLN A 72 -3.61 -9.67 4.60
C GLN A 72 -2.38 -9.18 3.84
N PHE A 73 -1.62 -8.23 4.40
CA PHE A 73 -0.51 -7.57 3.69
C PHE A 73 0.54 -8.56 3.21
N SER A 74 1.12 -9.36 4.11
CA SER A 74 2.18 -10.32 3.77
C SER A 74 1.73 -11.45 2.84
N LYS A 75 0.41 -11.68 2.68
CA LYS A 75 -0.10 -12.63 1.68
C LYS A 75 -0.09 -12.06 0.26
N HIS A 76 -0.20 -10.74 0.14
CA HIS A 76 -0.32 -10.06 -1.14
C HIS A 76 0.91 -9.24 -1.52
N GLN A 77 1.79 -8.97 -0.57
CA GLN A 77 3.01 -8.20 -0.73
C GLN A 77 4.19 -9.00 -0.21
N ASN A 78 5.29 -8.98 -0.96
CA ASN A 78 6.58 -9.51 -0.55
C ASN A 78 7.60 -8.36 -0.59
N PRO A 79 7.63 -7.52 0.46
CA PRO A 79 8.60 -6.42 0.56
C PRO A 79 10.03 -6.91 0.38
N HIS A 80 10.86 -6.08 -0.25
CA HIS A 80 12.23 -6.47 -0.50
C HIS A 80 12.99 -6.58 0.84
N HIS A 81 13.87 -7.59 0.96
CA HIS A 81 14.64 -7.84 2.19
C HIS A 81 15.59 -6.70 2.62
N ARG A 82 15.71 -5.63 1.82
CA ARG A 82 16.55 -4.44 2.10
C ARG A 82 15.72 -3.27 2.64
N GLU A 83 14.40 -3.42 2.70
CA GLU A 83 13.52 -2.44 3.32
C GLU A 83 13.75 -2.41 4.83
N ALA A 84 13.68 -1.21 5.40
CA ALA A 84 13.88 -0.99 6.82
C ALA A 84 12.88 -1.82 7.64
N GLU A 85 13.37 -2.41 8.73
CA GLU A 85 12.53 -3.12 9.69
C GLU A 85 11.44 -2.19 10.23
N SER A 86 10.27 -2.76 10.50
CA SER A 86 9.16 -2.01 11.04
C SER A 86 9.47 -1.57 12.47
N VAL A 87 9.32 -0.26 12.70
CA VAL A 87 9.47 0.38 14.01
C VAL A 87 8.11 0.50 14.73
N ILE A 88 7.02 0.21 14.02
CA ILE A 88 5.67 0.28 14.56
C ILE A 88 5.43 -0.98 15.42
N PRO A 89 4.89 -0.88 16.65
CA PRO A 89 4.59 -2.05 17.48
C PRO A 89 3.64 -3.03 16.78
N SER A 90 3.75 -4.34 17.01
CA SER A 90 2.80 -5.29 16.39
C SER A 90 1.54 -5.42 17.24
N PRO A 91 0.36 -5.59 16.63
CA PRO A 91 -0.86 -5.87 17.40
C PRO A 91 -0.73 -7.18 18.20
N GLN A 92 -0.06 -8.21 17.65
CA GLN A 92 0.22 -9.46 18.36
C GLN A 92 1.06 -9.28 19.63
N SER A 93 2.03 -8.36 19.62
CA SER A 93 2.82 -8.04 20.82
C SER A 93 1.99 -7.44 21.96
N LEU A 94 0.78 -6.98 21.67
CA LEU A 94 -0.18 -6.42 22.62
C LEU A 94 -1.27 -7.44 23.00
N GLY A 95 -1.18 -8.69 22.52
CA GLY A 95 -2.23 -9.71 22.70
C GLY A 95 -3.48 -9.46 21.85
N LEU A 96 -3.38 -8.62 20.81
CA LEU A 96 -4.45 -8.39 19.86
C LEU A 96 -4.22 -9.30 18.64
N ASP A 97 -4.82 -10.48 18.67
CA ASP A 97 -4.82 -11.36 17.51
C ASP A 97 -5.81 -10.83 16.47
N PRO A 98 -5.36 -10.51 15.25
CA PRO A 98 -6.27 -10.13 14.20
C PRO A 98 -7.12 -11.35 13.83
N VAL A 99 -8.40 -11.32 14.18
CA VAL A 99 -9.39 -12.26 13.65
C VAL A 99 -9.50 -11.98 12.15
N THR A 100 -8.72 -12.70 11.35
CA THR A 100 -8.82 -12.60 9.90
C THR A 100 -10.05 -13.37 9.47
N ASN A 101 -11.06 -12.69 8.92
CA ASN A 101 -12.21 -13.32 8.28
C ASN A 101 -11.73 -14.08 7.03
N SER A 102 -11.25 -15.32 7.22
CA SER A 102 -10.96 -16.25 6.12
C SER A 102 -12.22 -17.03 5.71
N ASP A 103 -13.35 -16.78 6.36
CA ASP A 103 -14.59 -17.49 6.11
C ASP A 103 -15.41 -16.84 4.99
N LYS A 104 -15.72 -17.68 3.98
CA LYS A 104 -16.75 -17.43 2.97
C LYS A 104 -18.06 -17.07 3.67
N PRO A 105 -18.87 -16.13 3.14
CA PRO A 105 -20.15 -15.80 3.77
C PRO A 105 -21.12 -16.98 3.60
N GLY A 106 -21.34 -17.72 4.68
CA GLY A 106 -22.26 -18.84 4.74
C GLY A 106 -23.06 -18.80 6.04
N ALA A 107 -24.26 -18.25 5.95
CA ALA A 107 -25.45 -18.47 6.80
C ALA A 107 -25.30 -18.50 8.34
N LEU A 108 -25.96 -17.52 8.97
CA LEU A 108 -26.30 -17.48 10.39
C LEU A 108 -27.23 -18.65 10.79
N ASN A 109 -26.92 -19.34 11.89
CA ASN A 109 -27.91 -19.92 12.81
C ASN A 109 -27.30 -20.29 14.18
N SER A 110 -27.56 -19.43 15.15
CA SER A 110 -28.06 -19.64 16.52
C SER A 110 -28.15 -21.06 17.15
N LEU A 111 -27.57 -21.15 18.38
CA LEU A 111 -27.94 -21.89 19.62
C LEU A 111 -27.51 -23.36 19.90
N GLU A 112 -26.70 -23.49 20.97
CA GLU A 112 -26.56 -24.54 22.04
C GLU A 112 -26.00 -25.96 21.72
N ALA A 113 -24.78 -26.29 22.22
CA ALA A 113 -24.39 -27.05 23.45
C ALA A 113 -24.11 -28.55 23.10
N CYS A 114 -23.18 -29.35 23.66
CA CYS A 114 -22.47 -29.45 24.94
C CYS A 114 -21.20 -30.36 24.76
N GLU A 115 -20.18 -30.15 25.62
CA GLU A 115 -19.19 -31.10 26.20
C GLU A 115 -18.28 -32.07 25.39
N ALA A 116 -17.07 -32.23 25.95
CA ALA A 116 -15.82 -32.81 25.42
C ALA A 116 -15.65 -34.32 25.77
N PRO A 117 -14.44 -34.91 25.86
CA PRO A 117 -13.21 -34.92 25.03
C PRO A 117 -12.79 -36.37 24.63
N ASP A 118 -11.86 -36.57 23.68
CA ASP A 118 -10.88 -37.67 23.78
C ASP A 118 -9.68 -37.52 22.82
N LYS A 119 -8.49 -37.80 23.36
CA LYS A 119 -7.18 -38.03 22.71
C LYS A 119 -6.90 -39.54 22.89
N PRO A 120 -6.11 -40.26 22.04
CA PRO A 120 -4.66 -40.05 21.88
C PRO A 120 -4.09 -40.39 20.46
N GLU A 121 -2.89 -39.90 20.10
CA GLU A 121 -1.62 -40.63 19.72
C GLU A 121 -1.76 -41.82 18.74
N GLU A 122 -0.88 -42.16 17.78
CA GLU A 122 0.52 -41.85 17.43
C GLU A 122 0.77 -42.29 15.95
N SER A 123 1.97 -41.96 15.42
CA SER A 123 2.62 -42.33 14.12
C SER A 123 2.74 -43.85 13.84
N PRO A 124 3.30 -44.40 12.71
CA PRO A 124 4.34 -43.85 11.81
C PRO A 124 4.32 -44.23 10.29
N GLY A 125 5.15 -43.54 9.49
CA GLY A 125 6.15 -44.24 8.65
C GLY A 125 6.05 -44.19 7.11
N GLN A 126 7.25 -43.97 6.52
CA GLN A 126 7.73 -44.30 5.16
C GLN A 126 7.37 -43.35 3.98
N SER A 127 8.19 -43.12 2.96
CA SER A 127 9.65 -42.94 2.73
C SER A 127 9.84 -43.05 1.20
N GLN A 128 10.91 -42.45 0.67
CA GLN A 128 11.46 -42.60 -0.70
C GLN A 128 10.69 -41.83 -1.79
N GLY A 129 11.30 -41.11 -2.73
CA GLY A 129 12.71 -40.93 -3.06
C GLY A 129 12.82 -40.05 -4.32
N SER A 130 13.86 -39.22 -4.38
CA SER A 130 14.30 -38.54 -5.61
C SER A 130 14.98 -39.55 -6.54
N PRO A 131 15.01 -39.29 -7.86
CA PRO A 131 16.32 -39.01 -8.47
C PRO A 131 16.29 -37.89 -9.54
N PRO A 132 17.47 -37.43 -9.99
CA PRO A 132 17.65 -36.21 -10.76
C PRO A 132 17.70 -36.47 -12.27
N VAL A 133 17.36 -35.46 -13.07
CA VAL A 133 17.76 -35.44 -14.49
C VAL A 133 18.25 -34.03 -14.84
N GLU A 134 19.52 -33.98 -15.24
CA GLU A 134 20.21 -32.83 -15.81
C GLU A 134 19.62 -32.41 -17.15
N GLY A 135 19.80 -31.14 -17.48
CA GLY A 135 20.17 -30.76 -18.84
C GLY A 135 19.21 -29.80 -19.54
N GLY A 136 19.78 -28.71 -20.05
CA GLY A 136 19.31 -28.13 -21.31
C GLY A 136 18.74 -26.72 -21.20
N ALA A 137 19.61 -25.77 -21.50
CA ALA A 137 19.33 -24.38 -21.81
C ALA A 137 18.05 -24.10 -22.64
N SER A 138 17.48 -22.93 -22.36
CA SER A 138 17.29 -21.83 -23.33
C SER A 138 15.84 -21.35 -23.51
N ARG A 139 15.73 -20.01 -23.42
CA ARG A 139 14.68 -19.12 -23.96
C ARG A 139 13.27 -19.23 -23.40
N ALA A 140 13.03 -18.49 -22.31
CA ALA A 140 11.78 -17.75 -22.22
C ALA A 140 11.91 -16.50 -23.12
N ASP A 141 11.35 -16.60 -24.32
CA ASP A 141 11.07 -15.49 -25.23
C ASP A 141 10.10 -14.53 -24.52
N SER A 142 10.64 -13.47 -23.93
CA SER A 142 9.85 -12.34 -23.43
C SER A 142 9.28 -11.58 -24.63
N GLY A 143 8.18 -12.11 -25.17
CA GLY A 143 7.41 -11.57 -26.29
C GLY A 143 6.65 -10.29 -25.98
N PHE A 144 7.27 -9.35 -25.25
CA PHE A 144 6.78 -7.98 -25.18
C PHE A 144 7.71 -7.09 -26.01
N ARG A 145 7.46 -7.11 -27.32
CA ARG A 145 7.97 -6.12 -28.27
C ARG A 145 7.52 -4.75 -27.77
N ILE A 146 8.47 -3.92 -27.34
CA ILE A 146 8.25 -2.49 -27.25
C ILE A 146 7.84 -2.03 -28.67
N PRO A 147 6.66 -1.42 -28.87
CA PRO A 147 6.39 -0.73 -30.11
C PRO A 147 7.34 0.47 -30.20
N ASP A 148 8.25 0.43 -31.18
CA ASP A 148 9.17 1.51 -31.53
C ASP A 148 8.39 2.83 -31.62
N SER A 149 8.53 3.65 -30.60
CA SER A 149 8.18 5.06 -30.68
C SER A 149 9.29 5.72 -31.48
N GLY A 150 9.03 5.89 -32.78
CA GLY A 150 9.97 6.48 -33.73
C GLY A 150 10.45 7.85 -33.28
N PHE A 151 11.68 7.91 -32.78
CA PHE A 151 12.48 9.13 -32.80
C PHE A 151 13.08 9.23 -34.20
N SER A 152 12.38 9.94 -35.09
CA SER A 152 12.97 10.38 -36.34
C SER A 152 14.01 11.45 -36.03
N ASP A 153 15.27 11.04 -35.95
CA ASP A 153 16.42 11.93 -36.07
C ASP A 153 16.36 12.58 -37.47
N SER A 154 16.29 13.90 -37.51
CA SER A 154 16.56 14.66 -38.72
C SER A 154 17.44 15.86 -38.33
N PRO A 155 18.68 15.92 -38.84
CA PRO A 155 19.57 17.04 -38.59
C PRO A 155 19.30 18.12 -39.63
N ILE A 156 18.96 19.33 -39.20
CA ILE A 156 19.01 20.51 -40.07
C ILE A 156 19.72 21.63 -39.32
N GLY A 157 20.97 21.87 -39.74
CA GLY A 157 21.69 23.09 -39.42
C GLY A 157 21.16 24.28 -40.22
N GLY A 158 21.44 25.49 -39.73
CA GLY A 158 21.12 26.72 -40.46
C GLY A 158 21.18 27.96 -39.59
N SER A 159 22.32 28.64 -39.66
CA SER A 159 22.61 30.02 -39.24
C SER A 159 21.54 31.07 -39.60
N GLY A 160 21.38 32.09 -38.74
CA GLY A 160 20.73 33.36 -39.12
C GLY A 160 20.45 34.30 -37.94
N ALA A 161 21.12 35.45 -37.93
CA ALA A 161 20.94 36.56 -36.99
C ALA A 161 19.64 37.35 -37.23
N SER A 162 19.11 38.03 -36.21
CA SER A 162 18.71 39.45 -36.27
C SER A 162 18.01 39.93 -34.98
N ASP A 163 18.22 41.22 -34.73
CA ASP A 163 17.80 42.09 -33.63
C ASP A 163 16.29 42.17 -33.36
N GLY A 164 15.96 42.63 -32.14
CA GLY A 164 14.63 43.07 -31.78
C GLY A 164 14.58 43.69 -30.38
N ASP A 165 14.89 44.99 -30.31
CA ASP A 165 14.64 45.88 -29.16
C ASP A 165 13.19 45.82 -28.67
N GLY A 166 13.02 45.78 -27.34
CA GLY A 166 11.73 45.84 -26.65
C GLY A 166 11.83 46.66 -25.36
N GLU A 167 11.38 47.91 -25.46
CA GLU A 167 11.34 48.95 -24.44
C GLU A 167 10.67 48.58 -23.10
N ARG A 168 11.31 49.05 -22.02
CA ARG A 168 10.77 49.88 -20.91
C ARG A 168 9.58 49.34 -20.09
N ILE A 169 9.79 49.23 -18.76
CA ILE A 169 8.95 49.84 -17.70
C ILE A 169 9.80 49.93 -16.42
N THR A 170 10.00 51.17 -15.95
CA THR A 170 10.43 51.49 -14.59
C THR A 170 9.21 51.45 -13.65
N PRO A 171 9.41 51.09 -12.38
CA PRO A 171 8.68 51.82 -11.34
C PRO A 171 9.61 52.45 -10.28
N SER A 172 9.15 53.63 -9.86
CA SER A 172 9.69 54.55 -8.84
C SER A 172 10.03 53.92 -7.48
N PRO A 173 10.88 54.59 -6.67
CA PRO A 173 11.37 54.09 -5.40
C PRO A 173 10.33 54.18 -4.27
N GLY A 174 10.35 53.16 -3.41
CA GLY A 174 9.56 53.05 -2.19
C GLY A 174 9.97 54.04 -1.11
N ALA A 175 8.97 54.39 -0.30
CA ALA A 175 9.08 55.17 0.92
C ALA A 175 10.01 54.50 1.94
N ALA A 176 10.97 55.27 2.49
CA ALA A 176 11.66 54.93 3.72
C ALA A 176 11.24 55.93 4.80
N VAL A 177 10.51 55.40 5.78
CA VAL A 177 10.26 55.99 7.08
C VAL A 177 11.47 55.79 8.00
N SER A 178 11.64 56.69 8.97
CA SER A 178 12.42 56.55 10.21
C SER A 178 13.81 57.21 10.25
N SER A 179 13.89 58.37 10.92
CA SER A 179 14.69 58.59 12.16
C SER A 179 14.90 60.09 12.41
N LYS A 180 14.21 60.68 13.39
CA LYS A 180 14.79 61.29 14.59
C LYS A 180 13.71 61.81 15.53
#